data_AF-A0A2S8PJS0-F1
#
_entry.id   AF-A0A2S8PJS0-F1
#
_cell.length_a   1.000
_cell.length_b   1.000
_cell.length_c   1.000
_cell.angle_alpha   90.00
_cell.angle_beta   90.00
_cell.angle_gamma   90.00
#
_symmetry.space_group_name_H-M   'P 1'
#
loop_
_entity.id
_entity.type
_entity.pdbx_description
1 polymer ?
#
loop_
_entity_poly.entity_id
_entity_poly.type
_entity_poly.pdbx_seq_one_letter_code
_entity_poly.pdbx_strand_id
1 'polypeptide(L)'
;NIQFFIRNHVKGIFEQGSYEKGGGGEFAELRAYVLSKLLWNPESDVDTAIDEFLTGYYGMAATPLRQYIDMLHDKVEREHIHTGIYDPPTSDYLSKDLIEQAAALFDRAEMLADDEEILHRVHVARLPIRYVQLSAMPQDVPNRQELIDQFFADVQAEGITALWEGRSLEKSKQMMEEGSVFVHA
;
A
#
# COMPACT_ATOMS: atom_id res chain seq x y z
N ASN A 1 9.81 13.26 9.87
CA ASN A 1 9.64 14.74 9.91
C ASN A 1 9.35 15.32 11.29
N ILE A 2 8.77 14.59 12.25
CA ILE A 2 8.41 15.11 13.58
C ILE A 2 9.58 15.81 14.31
N GLN A 3 10.75 15.18 14.38
CA GLN A 3 11.94 15.79 15.00
C GLN A 3 12.35 17.10 14.33
N PHE A 4 12.23 17.20 13.00
CA PHE A 4 12.51 18.43 12.27
C PHE A 4 11.55 19.55 12.70
N PHE A 5 10.26 19.27 12.82
CA PHE A 5 9.27 20.25 13.29
C PHE A 5 9.56 20.72 14.73
N ILE A 6 9.94 19.81 15.62
CA ILE A 6 10.34 20.14 17.00
C ILE A 6 11.55 21.08 17.00
N ARG A 7 12.60 20.76 16.23
CA ARG A 7 13.80 21.61 16.12
C ARG A 7 13.50 23.00 15.57
N ASN A 8 12.41 23.16 14.82
CA ASN A 8 11.96 24.43 14.26
C ASN A 8 10.82 25.09 15.05
N HIS A 9 10.62 24.71 16.32
CA HIS A 9 9.67 25.32 17.24
C HIS A 9 8.20 25.27 16.80
N VAL A 10 7.82 24.32 15.93
CA VAL A 10 6.43 24.05 15.57
C VAL A 10 5.63 23.68 16.83
N LYS A 11 4.41 24.21 16.95
CA LYS A 11 3.59 24.11 18.16
C LYS A 11 2.57 22.97 18.15
N GLY A 12 2.28 22.40 16.99
CA GLY A 12 1.34 21.30 16.84
C GLY A 12 1.57 20.56 15.54
N ILE A 13 1.25 19.28 15.55
CA ILE A 13 1.35 18.38 14.40
C ILE A 13 -0.03 17.74 14.21
N PHE A 14 -0.50 17.74 12.98
CA PHE A 14 -1.73 17.06 12.58
C PHE A 14 -1.38 16.12 11.42
N GLU A 15 -1.39 14.83 11.70
CA GLU A 15 -1.09 13.79 10.72
C GLU A 15 -2.35 13.42 9.94
N GLN A 16 -2.26 13.42 8.62
CA GLN A 16 -3.36 13.00 7.73
C GLN A 16 -3.17 11.54 7.35
N GLY A 17 -4.23 10.74 7.53
CA GLY A 17 -4.33 9.37 7.03
C GLY A 17 -5.32 9.27 5.87
N SER A 18 -5.60 8.05 5.42
CA SER A 18 -6.67 7.79 4.45
C SER A 18 -8.04 8.12 5.05
N TYR A 19 -8.68 9.19 4.57
CA TYR A 19 -9.92 9.72 5.15
C TYR A 19 -11.19 9.12 4.52
N GLU A 20 -11.06 8.41 3.39
CA GLU A 20 -12.20 7.87 2.65
C GLU A 20 -13.03 6.91 3.49
N LYS A 21 -14.34 6.92 3.25
CA LYS A 21 -15.28 6.08 3.99
C LYS A 21 -14.94 4.61 3.74
N GLY A 22 -14.88 3.81 4.80
CA GLY A 22 -14.54 2.39 4.73
C GLY A 22 -13.07 2.05 5.00
N GLY A 23 -12.15 3.03 4.96
CA GLY A 23 -10.74 2.79 5.28
C GLY A 23 -10.03 1.92 4.23
N GLY A 24 -9.11 1.05 4.67
CA GLY A 24 -8.37 0.11 3.81
C GLY A 24 -7.24 0.74 2.98
N GLY A 25 -6.65 1.83 3.48
CA GLY A 25 -5.43 2.38 2.92
C GLY A 25 -4.25 1.42 3.04
N GLU A 26 -3.28 1.54 2.14
CA GLU A 26 -2.06 0.71 2.16
C GLU A 26 -1.34 0.84 3.52
N PHE A 27 -1.19 -0.30 4.19
CA PHE A 27 -0.59 -0.42 5.53
C PHE A 27 -1.10 0.66 6.51
N ALA A 28 -2.39 1.00 6.47
CA ALA A 28 -2.97 2.07 7.27
C ALA A 28 -2.73 1.86 8.78
N GLU A 29 -2.85 0.63 9.26
CA GLU A 29 -2.63 0.25 10.67
C GLU A 29 -1.17 0.40 11.08
N LEU A 30 -0.23 -0.05 10.24
CA LEU A 30 1.22 0.11 10.47
C LEU A 30 1.58 1.59 10.51
N ARG A 31 1.13 2.38 9.53
CA ARG A 31 1.37 3.82 9.47
C ARG A 31 0.82 4.52 10.72
N ALA A 32 -0.41 4.19 11.12
CA ALA A 32 -1.02 4.72 12.33
C ALA A 32 -0.24 4.34 13.60
N TYR A 33 0.26 3.10 13.70
CA TYR A 33 1.08 2.63 14.82
C TYR A 33 2.40 3.41 14.91
N VAL A 34 3.15 3.50 13.81
CA VAL A 34 4.44 4.21 13.76
C VAL A 34 4.26 5.68 14.08
N LEU A 35 3.27 6.35 13.47
CA LEU A 35 2.97 7.75 13.77
C LEU A 35 2.60 7.95 15.24
N SER A 36 1.77 7.08 15.82
CA SER A 36 1.38 7.17 17.24
C SER A 36 2.59 7.03 18.18
N LYS A 37 3.50 6.09 17.90
CA LYS A 37 4.74 5.91 18.65
C LYS A 37 5.63 7.15 18.58
N LEU A 38 5.81 7.72 17.39
CA LEU A 38 6.66 8.88 17.17
C LEU A 38 6.06 10.18 17.72
N LEU A 39 4.74 10.33 17.72
CA LEU A 39 4.06 11.46 18.36
C LEU A 39 4.18 11.40 19.88
N TRP A 40 4.17 10.20 20.45
CA TRP A 40 4.40 9.99 21.89
C TRP A 40 5.86 10.20 22.29
N ASN A 41 6.78 9.59 21.55
CA ASN A 41 8.22 9.72 21.75
C ASN A 41 8.94 9.91 20.40
N PRO A 42 9.31 11.16 20.05
CA PRO A 42 9.97 11.49 18.78
C PRO A 42 11.35 10.87 18.58
N GLU A 43 11.98 10.36 19.64
CA GLU A 43 13.29 9.70 19.60
C GLU A 43 13.16 8.16 19.48
N SER A 44 11.94 7.64 19.28
CA SER A 44 11.74 6.21 19.06
C SER A 44 12.36 5.77 17.74
N ASP A 45 12.97 4.59 17.76
CA ASP A 45 13.52 3.97 16.56
C ASP A 45 12.40 3.51 15.62
N VAL A 46 12.43 4.00 14.37
CA VAL A 46 11.37 3.75 13.38
C VAL A 46 11.38 2.30 12.92
N ASP A 47 12.57 1.73 12.67
CA ASP A 47 12.71 0.35 12.21
C ASP A 47 12.19 -0.63 13.25
N THR A 48 12.53 -0.41 14.53
CA THR A 48 12.00 -1.19 15.64
C THR A 48 10.47 -1.11 15.70
N ALA A 49 9.87 0.07 15.52
CA ALA A 49 8.41 0.21 15.52
C ALA A 49 7.76 -0.54 14.35
N ILE A 50 8.36 -0.50 13.16
CA ILE A 50 7.89 -1.27 12.00
C ILE A 50 7.98 -2.77 12.30
N ASP A 51 9.13 -3.26 12.78
CA ASP A 51 9.34 -4.68 13.05
C ASP A 51 8.44 -5.22 14.17
N GLU A 52 8.26 -4.46 15.24
CA GLU A 52 7.32 -4.78 16.32
C GLU A 52 5.89 -4.94 15.77
N PHE A 53 5.44 -3.99 14.96
CA PHE A 53 4.10 -4.05 14.39
C PHE A 53 3.96 -5.23 13.43
N LEU A 54 4.89 -5.38 12.48
CA LEU A 54 4.81 -6.45 11.49
C LEU A 54 4.82 -7.81 12.17
N THR A 55 5.69 -8.03 13.14
CA THR A 55 5.75 -9.30 13.89
C THR A 55 4.46 -9.54 14.67
N GLY A 56 3.94 -8.51 15.35
CA GLY A 56 2.73 -8.65 16.16
C GLY A 56 1.44 -8.78 15.34
N TYR A 57 1.39 -8.18 14.16
CA TYR A 57 0.19 -8.09 13.32
C TYR A 57 0.16 -9.12 12.18
N TYR A 58 1.31 -9.51 11.65
CA TYR A 58 1.43 -10.48 10.55
C TYR A 58 2.11 -11.80 10.95
N GLY A 59 2.57 -11.95 12.19
CA GLY A 59 3.17 -13.19 12.67
C GLY A 59 4.35 -13.64 11.79
N MET A 60 4.36 -14.90 11.37
CA MET A 60 5.41 -15.45 10.52
C MET A 60 5.47 -14.82 9.11
N ALA A 61 4.41 -14.16 8.65
CA ALA A 61 4.39 -13.42 7.38
C ALA A 61 5.12 -12.07 7.44
N ALA A 62 5.58 -11.62 8.61
CA ALA A 62 6.22 -10.32 8.80
C ALA A 62 7.49 -10.11 7.96
N THR A 63 8.36 -11.12 7.88
CA THR A 63 9.66 -11.00 7.21
C THR A 63 9.56 -10.62 5.72
N PRO A 64 8.79 -11.33 4.87
CA PRO A 64 8.63 -10.92 3.48
C PRO A 64 7.95 -9.55 3.31
N LEU A 65 7.02 -9.17 4.19
CA LEU A 65 6.39 -7.85 4.15
C LEU A 65 7.40 -6.73 4.50
N ARG A 66 8.27 -6.96 5.49
CA ARG A 66 9.38 -6.06 5.82
C ARG A 66 10.32 -5.88 4.64
N GLN A 67 10.69 -6.98 3.97
CA GLN A 67 11.52 -6.95 2.76
C GLN A 67 10.88 -6.15 1.63
N TYR A 68 9.56 -6.21 1.48
CA TYR A 68 8.84 -5.40 0.49
C TYR A 68 8.92 -3.90 0.81
N ILE A 69 8.70 -3.52 2.07
CA ILE A 69 8.82 -2.13 2.53
C ILE A 69 10.24 -1.59 2.31
N ASP A 70 11.26 -2.35 2.73
CA ASP A 70 12.66 -1.97 2.56
C ASP A 70 13.03 -1.83 1.08
N MET A 71 12.57 -2.76 0.23
CA MET A 71 12.82 -2.71 -1.22
C MET A 71 12.22 -1.46 -1.86
N LEU A 72 11.01 -1.06 -1.47
CA LEU A 72 10.35 0.13 -1.98
C LEU A 72 11.11 1.40 -1.55
N HIS A 73 11.49 1.49 -0.27
CA HIS A 73 12.27 2.61 0.26
C HIS A 73 13.66 2.71 -0.40
N ASP A 74 14.38 1.58 -0.49
CA ASP A 74 15.71 1.49 -1.11
C ASP A 74 15.70 1.99 -2.55
N LYS A 75 14.66 1.63 -3.33
CA LYS A 75 14.55 2.08 -4.72
C LYS A 75 14.42 3.59 -4.81
N VAL A 76 13.49 4.17 -4.03
CA VAL A 76 13.24 5.61 -4.02
C VAL A 76 14.48 6.39 -3.58
N GLU A 77 15.17 5.92 -2.53
CA GLU A 77 16.35 6.58 -1.99
C GLU A 77 17.55 6.52 -2.95
N ARG A 78 17.90 5.32 -3.45
CA ARG A 78 19.09 5.11 -4.28
C ARG A 78 18.98 5.77 -5.65
N GLU A 79 17.78 5.79 -6.22
CA GLU A 79 17.53 6.38 -7.54
C GLU A 79 17.10 7.85 -7.46
N HIS A 80 17.02 8.43 -6.26
CA HIS A 80 16.58 9.82 -6.03
C HIS A 80 15.22 10.13 -6.66
N ILE A 81 14.28 9.19 -6.58
CA ILE A 81 12.95 9.34 -7.17
C ILE A 81 12.13 10.28 -6.28
N HIS A 82 11.58 11.34 -6.88
CA HIS A 82 10.66 12.21 -6.18
C HIS A 82 9.26 11.59 -6.17
N THR A 83 8.67 11.40 -4.99
CA THR A 83 7.32 10.85 -4.82
C THR A 83 6.29 11.95 -4.53
N GLY A 84 5.24 12.02 -5.34
CA GLY A 84 4.09 12.90 -5.18
C GLY A 84 2.87 12.19 -4.55
N ILE A 85 1.84 12.97 -4.22
CA ILE A 85 0.59 12.46 -3.62
C ILE A 85 -0.41 11.91 -4.65
N TYR A 86 -0.14 12.08 -5.95
CA TYR A 86 -0.98 11.59 -7.06
C TYR A 86 -0.16 10.83 -8.10
N ASP A 87 0.94 10.21 -7.65
CA ASP A 87 1.82 9.45 -8.52
C ASP A 87 1.05 8.29 -9.17
N PRO A 88 1.11 8.15 -10.51
CA PRO A 88 0.39 7.09 -11.19
C PRO A 88 1.04 5.72 -10.91
N PRO A 89 0.32 4.60 -11.13
CA PRO A 89 0.90 3.26 -11.13
C PRO A 89 2.06 3.04 -12.12
N THR A 90 2.29 3.99 -13.03
CA THR A 90 3.42 4.00 -13.98
C THR A 90 4.65 4.74 -13.46
N SER A 91 4.63 5.25 -12.22
CA SER A 91 5.77 5.95 -11.63
C SER A 91 7.01 5.06 -11.54
N ASP A 92 8.19 5.67 -11.64
CA ASP A 92 9.47 4.96 -11.76
C ASP A 92 9.75 3.99 -10.61
N TYR A 93 9.26 4.30 -9.40
CA TYR A 93 9.41 3.45 -8.22
C TYR A 93 8.52 2.20 -8.24
N LEU A 94 7.58 2.09 -9.19
CA LEU A 94 6.68 0.94 -9.42
C LEU A 94 7.05 0.19 -10.70
N SER A 95 8.35 0.04 -10.96
CA SER A 95 8.83 -0.68 -12.15
C SER A 95 8.31 -2.11 -12.18
N LYS A 96 8.17 -2.67 -13.40
CA LYS A 96 7.75 -4.06 -13.61
C LYS A 96 8.54 -5.04 -12.74
N ASP A 97 9.86 -4.92 -12.73
CA ASP A 97 10.75 -5.79 -11.95
C ASP A 97 10.53 -5.66 -10.44
N LEU A 98 10.25 -4.46 -9.93
CA LEU A 98 9.94 -4.25 -8.51
C LEU A 98 8.59 -4.89 -8.16
N ILE A 99 7.58 -4.72 -9.02
CA ILE A 99 6.24 -5.29 -8.81
C ILE A 99 6.26 -6.82 -8.89
N GLU A 100 7.06 -7.42 -9.77
CA GLU A 100 7.27 -8.87 -9.82
C GLU A 100 7.95 -9.39 -8.54
N GLN A 101 8.96 -8.68 -8.03
CA GLN A 101 9.60 -9.02 -6.76
C GLN A 101 8.66 -8.86 -5.57
N ALA A 102 7.86 -7.79 -5.55
CA ALA A 102 6.84 -7.57 -4.53
C ALA A 102 5.83 -8.72 -4.54
N ALA A 103 5.33 -9.13 -5.72
CA ALA A 103 4.43 -10.26 -5.84
C ALA A 103 5.02 -11.55 -5.26
N ALA A 104 6.29 -11.86 -5.55
CA ALA A 104 6.96 -13.04 -4.99
C ALA A 104 7.14 -12.97 -3.47
N LEU A 105 7.38 -11.77 -2.90
CA LEU A 105 7.41 -11.57 -1.46
C LEU A 105 6.03 -11.81 -0.84
N PHE A 106 4.96 -11.31 -1.46
CA PHE A 106 3.60 -11.55 -0.99
C PHE A 106 3.19 -13.03 -1.11
N ASP A 107 3.57 -13.74 -2.17
CA ASP A 107 3.37 -15.20 -2.27
C ASP A 107 4.05 -15.92 -1.09
N ARG A 108 5.26 -15.49 -0.73
CA ARG A 108 5.96 -16.03 0.43
C ARG A 108 5.27 -15.66 1.75
N ALA A 109 4.75 -14.44 1.87
CA ALA A 109 4.00 -14.00 3.04
C ALA A 109 2.74 -14.85 3.24
N GLU A 110 2.00 -15.13 2.17
CA GLU A 110 0.80 -15.98 2.20
C GLU A 110 1.12 -17.41 2.63
N MET A 111 2.21 -18.01 2.11
CA MET A 111 2.67 -19.34 2.54
C MET A 111 3.10 -19.42 4.01
N LEU A 112 3.50 -18.28 4.60
CA LEU A 112 3.95 -18.18 5.98
C LEU A 112 2.84 -17.72 6.94
N ALA A 113 1.63 -17.45 6.45
CA ALA A 113 0.53 -17.06 7.31
C ALA A 113 0.16 -18.21 8.28
N ASP A 114 0.12 -17.91 9.57
CA ASP A 114 -0.09 -18.90 10.62
C ASP A 114 -1.55 -19.40 10.68
N ASP A 115 -2.49 -18.54 10.29
CA ASP A 115 -3.93 -18.81 10.28
C ASP A 115 -4.66 -17.97 9.22
N GLU A 116 -5.98 -18.20 9.10
CA GLU A 116 -6.85 -17.49 8.15
C GLU A 116 -6.93 -15.97 8.40
N GLU A 117 -6.75 -15.52 9.66
CA GLU A 117 -6.78 -14.10 9.99
C GLU A 117 -5.51 -13.40 9.48
N ILE A 118 -4.35 -14.00 9.70
CA ILE A 118 -3.08 -13.51 9.15
C ILE A 118 -3.09 -13.57 7.63
N LEU A 119 -3.58 -14.67 7.04
CA LEU A 119 -3.67 -14.82 5.60
C LEU A 119 -4.54 -13.72 4.98
N HIS A 120 -5.71 -13.47 5.58
CA HIS A 120 -6.59 -12.39 5.18
C HIS A 120 -5.88 -11.02 5.24
N ARG A 121 -5.19 -10.70 6.34
CA ARG A 121 -4.42 -9.44 6.45
C ARG A 121 -3.35 -9.31 5.36
N VAL A 122 -2.67 -10.41 5.01
CA VAL A 122 -1.68 -10.42 3.91
C VAL A 122 -2.37 -10.15 2.57
N HIS A 123 -3.53 -10.75 2.30
CA HIS A 123 -4.30 -10.50 1.09
C HIS A 123 -4.77 -9.04 0.98
N VAL A 124 -5.21 -8.42 2.08
CA VAL A 124 -5.56 -6.99 2.14
C VAL A 124 -4.34 -6.13 1.80
N ALA A 125 -3.20 -6.40 2.45
CA ALA A 125 -1.95 -5.68 2.17
C ALA A 125 -1.45 -5.85 0.73
N ARG A 126 -1.88 -6.91 0.03
CA ARG A 126 -1.54 -7.18 -1.38
C ARG A 126 -2.39 -6.38 -2.38
N LEU A 127 -3.53 -5.84 -1.99
CA LEU A 127 -4.44 -5.13 -2.90
C LEU A 127 -3.76 -4.00 -3.69
N PRO A 128 -2.89 -3.15 -3.11
CA PRO A 128 -2.17 -2.13 -3.86
C PRO A 128 -1.27 -2.70 -4.97
N ILE A 129 -0.62 -3.85 -4.75
CA ILE A 129 0.21 -4.51 -5.78
C ILE A 129 -0.66 -5.00 -6.93
N ARG A 130 -1.81 -5.62 -6.62
CA ARG A 130 -2.78 -6.07 -7.64
C ARG A 130 -3.31 -4.89 -8.45
N TYR A 131 -3.59 -3.76 -7.80
CA TYR A 131 -4.02 -2.54 -8.46
C TYR A 131 -2.99 -2.06 -9.49
N VAL A 132 -1.70 -2.01 -9.13
CA VAL A 132 -0.62 -1.62 -10.06
C VAL A 132 -0.51 -2.62 -11.22
N GLN A 133 -0.52 -3.92 -10.93
CA GLN A 133 -0.47 -4.97 -11.95
C GLN A 133 -1.61 -4.86 -12.96
N LEU A 134 -2.86 -4.66 -12.51
CA LEU A 134 -4.04 -4.54 -13.37
C LEU A 134 -4.05 -3.22 -14.16
N SER A 135 -3.57 -2.14 -13.54
CA SER A 135 -3.47 -0.83 -14.20
C SER A 135 -2.46 -0.85 -15.35
N ALA A 136 -1.36 -1.60 -15.20
CA ALA A 136 -0.33 -1.77 -16.23
C ALA A 136 -0.64 -2.90 -17.23
N MET A 137 -1.67 -3.72 -16.99
CA MET A 137 -2.01 -4.88 -17.81
C MET A 137 -2.59 -4.47 -19.17
N PRO A 138 -2.03 -4.94 -20.30
CA PRO A 138 -2.56 -4.68 -21.64
C PRO A 138 -4.02 -5.12 -21.79
N GLN A 139 -4.82 -4.33 -22.52
CA GLN A 139 -6.26 -4.55 -22.65
C GLN A 139 -6.63 -5.84 -23.41
N ASP A 140 -5.72 -6.36 -24.24
CA ASP A 140 -5.89 -7.56 -25.05
C ASP A 140 -5.58 -8.86 -24.31
N VAL A 141 -5.16 -8.80 -23.03
CA VAL A 141 -4.99 -9.98 -22.17
C VAL A 141 -6.34 -10.71 -22.00
N PRO A 142 -6.47 -11.98 -22.44
CA PRO A 142 -7.77 -12.64 -22.56
C PRO A 142 -8.61 -12.73 -21.27
N ASN A 143 -7.96 -12.87 -20.11
CA ASN A 143 -8.61 -12.99 -18.80
C ASN A 143 -8.60 -11.69 -17.99
N ARG A 144 -8.25 -10.56 -18.59
CA ARG A 144 -8.15 -9.28 -17.89
C ARG A 144 -9.45 -8.88 -17.19
N GLN A 145 -10.59 -9.06 -17.86
CA GLN A 145 -11.88 -8.71 -17.29
C GLN A 145 -12.18 -9.50 -16.01
N GLU A 146 -11.93 -10.82 -16.02
CA GLU A 146 -12.12 -11.69 -14.86
C GLU A 146 -11.23 -11.26 -13.69
N LEU A 147 -9.97 -10.89 -13.96
CA LEU A 147 -9.05 -10.41 -12.93
C LEU A 147 -9.47 -9.07 -12.33
N ILE A 148 -10.00 -8.15 -13.16
CA ILE A 148 -10.58 -6.89 -12.69
C ILE A 148 -11.81 -7.17 -11.82
N ASP A 149 -12.71 -8.02 -12.28
CA ASP A 149 -13.93 -8.39 -11.54
C ASP A 149 -13.58 -8.97 -10.17
N GLN A 150 -12.62 -9.89 -10.11
CA GLN A 150 -12.15 -10.47 -8.85
C GLN A 150 -11.51 -9.42 -7.94
N PHE A 151 -10.65 -8.54 -8.48
CA PHE A 151 -10.04 -7.48 -7.70
C PHE A 151 -11.09 -6.55 -7.07
N PHE A 152 -12.09 -6.11 -7.83
CA PHE A 152 -13.14 -5.24 -7.29
C PHE A 152 -14.06 -5.98 -6.31
N ALA A 153 -14.28 -7.28 -6.49
CA ALA A 153 -15.00 -8.09 -5.50
C ALA A 153 -14.25 -8.17 -4.17
N ASP A 154 -12.93 -8.38 -4.22
CA ASP A 154 -12.09 -8.43 -3.02
C ASP A 154 -12.04 -7.06 -2.32
N VAL A 155 -11.82 -5.97 -3.07
CA VAL A 155 -11.86 -4.60 -2.55
C VAL A 155 -13.19 -4.30 -1.85
N GLN A 156 -14.32 -4.72 -2.43
CA GLN A 156 -15.64 -4.55 -1.82
C GLN A 156 -15.84 -5.41 -0.57
N ALA A 157 -15.30 -6.63 -0.56
CA ALA A 157 -15.36 -7.52 0.61
C ALA A 157 -14.64 -6.91 1.82
N GLU A 158 -13.56 -6.16 1.58
CA GLU A 158 -12.84 -5.40 2.61
C GLU A 158 -13.55 -4.10 3.05
N GLY A 159 -14.70 -3.78 2.47
CA GLY A 159 -15.45 -2.56 2.79
C GLY A 159 -14.80 -1.27 2.29
N ILE A 160 -13.77 -1.36 1.43
CA ILE A 160 -13.17 -0.20 0.76
C ILE A 160 -14.22 0.36 -0.20
N THR A 161 -14.49 1.67 -0.13
CA THR A 161 -15.55 2.30 -0.95
C THR A 161 -15.03 3.26 -2.02
N ALA A 162 -13.72 3.53 -2.04
CA ALA A 162 -13.06 4.35 -3.03
C ALA A 162 -11.59 3.94 -3.17
N LEU A 163 -11.07 3.97 -4.40
CA LEU A 163 -9.63 3.82 -4.69
C LEU A 163 -8.95 5.17 -4.98
N TRP A 164 -9.74 6.23 -5.14
CA TRP A 164 -9.29 7.60 -5.39
C TRP A 164 -10.28 8.55 -4.72
N GLU A 165 -9.77 9.56 -4.02
CA GLU A 165 -10.51 10.72 -3.53
C GLU A 165 -11.57 11.23 -4.53
N GLY A 166 -12.83 11.24 -4.09
CA GLY A 166 -13.96 11.74 -4.89
C GLY A 166 -14.38 10.86 -6.07
N ARG A 167 -13.85 9.64 -6.20
CA ARG A 167 -14.21 8.68 -7.27
C ARG A 167 -14.85 7.42 -6.69
N SER A 168 -16.03 7.06 -7.19
CA SER A 168 -16.69 5.82 -6.78
C SER A 168 -15.92 4.57 -7.25
N LEU A 169 -16.15 3.43 -6.60
CA LEU A 169 -15.60 2.15 -7.06
C LEU A 169 -16.07 1.79 -8.48
N GLU A 170 -17.34 2.02 -8.82
CA GLU A 170 -17.86 1.73 -10.15
C GLU A 170 -17.14 2.56 -11.21
N LYS A 171 -16.89 3.85 -10.94
CA LYS A 171 -16.13 4.69 -11.87
C LYS A 171 -14.67 4.25 -11.96
N SER A 172 -14.07 3.85 -10.85
CA SER A 172 -12.69 3.32 -10.81
C SER A 172 -12.58 2.02 -11.63
N LYS A 173 -13.57 1.14 -11.52
CA LYS A 173 -13.66 -0.10 -12.28
C LYS A 173 -13.78 0.17 -13.78
N GLN A 174 -14.72 1.02 -14.17
CA GLN A 174 -14.89 1.43 -15.56
C GLN A 174 -13.57 1.97 -16.15
N MET A 175 -12.88 2.86 -15.44
CA MET A 175 -11.62 3.42 -15.92
C MET A 175 -10.50 2.38 -16.02
N MET A 176 -10.50 1.37 -15.14
CA MET A 176 -9.58 0.24 -15.25
C MET A 176 -9.89 -0.60 -16.47
N GLU A 177 -11.15 -0.94 -16.72
CA GLU A 177 -11.58 -1.68 -17.92
C GLU A 177 -11.15 -0.96 -19.21
N GLU A 178 -11.36 0.36 -19.28
CA GLU A 178 -11.00 1.21 -20.42
C GLU A 178 -9.49 1.49 -20.56
N GLY A 179 -8.68 1.11 -19.56
CA GLY A 179 -7.25 1.44 -19.50
C GLY A 179 -6.97 2.94 -19.35
N SER A 180 -7.94 3.69 -18.82
CA SER A 180 -7.92 5.14 -18.64
C SER A 180 -7.63 5.56 -17.18
N VAL A 181 -7.19 4.64 -16.33
CA VAL A 181 -6.89 4.85 -14.90
C VAL A 181 -5.98 6.06 -14.66
N PHE A 182 -5.08 6.33 -15.61
CA PHE A 182 -4.07 7.40 -15.55
C PHE A 182 -4.58 8.79 -15.96
N VAL A 183 -5.80 8.89 -16.47
CA VAL A 183 -6.35 10.18 -16.91
C VAL A 183 -7.01 10.84 -15.71
N HIS A 184 -6.51 12.02 -15.32
CA HIS A 184 -7.25 12.89 -14.41
C HIS A 184 -8.55 13.29 -15.09
N ALA A 185 -9.68 12.86 -14.54
CA ALA A 185 -11.01 13.28 -14.96
C ALA A 185 -11.29 14.72 -14.50
#